data_AF-A0A1G7UDL9-F1
#
_entry.id   AF-A0A1G7UDL9-F1
#
_cell.length_a   1.000
_cell.length_b   1.000
_cell.length_c   1.000
_cell.angle_alpha   90.00
_cell.angle_beta   90.00
_cell.angle_gamma   90.00
#
_symmetry.space_group_name_H-M   'P 1'
#
loop_
_entity.id
_entity.type
_entity.pdbx_description
1 polymer ?
#
loop_
_entity_poly.entity_id
_entity_poly.type
_entity_poly.pdbx_seq_one_letter_code
_entity_poly.pdbx_strand_id
1 'polypeptide(L)'
;MGGGGEGAPPPVSAPPPATPAPATPSTPTAPVPALARLWPVGVRPVVLRGWEPPASVYGPGHRGVDLAAAPGDPVRAVAAGRVSFAGPVGGLGVISVELTGTGAPPLRTTYESVRASVRKGDEVASGDVVGFLAEPGPRHCASGCLHWGLRRGESYLDPLSLLPPWLLRRGPSRLLPVPDVP
;
A
#
# COMPACT_ATOMS: atom_id res chain seq x y z
N MET A 1 -9.91 3.23 -82.10
CA MET A 1 -10.48 2.81 -80.81
C MET A 1 -9.42 1.94 -80.15
N GLY A 2 -8.69 2.33 -79.10
CA GLY A 2 -9.05 3.15 -77.95
C GLY A 2 -9.43 2.23 -76.79
N GLY A 3 -8.57 2.09 -75.78
CA GLY A 3 -8.86 1.39 -74.52
C GLY A 3 -7.68 0.62 -73.93
N GLY A 4 -6.60 1.31 -73.56
CA GLY A 4 -5.53 0.75 -72.73
C GLY A 4 -5.97 0.68 -71.27
N GLY A 5 -5.84 -0.48 -70.65
CA GLY A 5 -6.15 -0.68 -69.23
C GLY A 5 -5.05 -0.11 -68.33
N GLU A 6 -5.43 0.82 -67.46
CA GLU A 6 -4.63 1.28 -66.33
C GLU A 6 -4.47 0.14 -65.31
N GLY A 7 -3.23 -0.33 -65.15
CA GLY A 7 -2.85 -1.26 -64.09
C GLY A 7 -2.74 -0.53 -62.75
N ALA A 8 -3.39 -1.08 -61.73
CA ALA A 8 -3.36 -0.58 -60.36
C ALA A 8 -1.93 -0.49 -59.80
N PRO A 9 -1.61 0.53 -58.98
CA PRO A 9 -0.30 0.63 -58.35
C PRO A 9 -0.10 -0.47 -57.29
N PRO A 10 1.16 -0.93 -57.07
CA PRO A 10 1.45 -1.95 -56.08
C PRO A 10 1.25 -1.44 -54.63
N PRO A 11 0.94 -2.33 -53.68
CA PRO A 11 0.74 -1.93 -52.29
C PRO A 11 2.06 -1.46 -51.65
N VAL A 12 1.98 -0.31 -50.98
CA VAL A 12 3.08 0.26 -50.18
C VAL A 12 3.19 -0.57 -48.88
N SER A 13 4.35 -1.17 -48.63
CA SER A 13 4.61 -1.94 -47.41
C SER A 13 4.63 -1.03 -46.18
N ALA A 14 3.93 -1.44 -45.12
CA ALA A 14 3.95 -0.76 -43.82
C ALA A 14 5.32 -0.93 -43.13
N PRO A 15 5.79 0.06 -42.35
CA PRO A 15 7.03 -0.06 -41.59
C PRO A 15 6.88 -1.08 -40.44
N PRO A 16 7.98 -1.75 -40.03
CA PRO A 16 7.95 -2.71 -38.93
C PRO A 16 7.67 -2.02 -37.58
N PRO A 17 7.13 -2.75 -36.59
CA PRO A 17 6.88 -2.21 -35.26
C PRO A 17 8.20 -1.77 -34.59
N ALA A 18 8.21 -0.56 -34.04
CA ALA A 18 9.34 -0.05 -33.28
C ALA A 18 9.54 -0.86 -31.99
N THR A 19 10.75 -1.37 -31.79
CA THR A 19 11.16 -2.04 -30.56
C THR A 19 11.03 -1.08 -29.37
N PRO A 20 10.40 -1.47 -28.25
CA PRO A 20 10.38 -0.62 -27.06
C PRO A 20 11.80 -0.40 -26.54
N ALA A 21 12.15 0.85 -26.28
CA ALA A 21 13.43 1.23 -25.67
C ALA A 21 13.58 0.58 -24.28
N PRO A 22 14.79 0.16 -23.89
CA PRO A 22 15.03 -0.39 -22.56
C PRO A 22 14.72 0.67 -21.49
N ALA A 23 13.92 0.28 -20.49
CA ALA A 23 13.66 1.10 -19.32
C ALA A 23 14.97 1.40 -18.60
N THR A 24 15.25 2.68 -18.36
CA THR A 24 16.37 3.12 -17.52
C THR A 24 16.22 2.55 -16.10
N PRO A 25 17.30 2.11 -15.46
CA PRO A 25 17.24 1.60 -14.10
C PRO A 25 16.82 2.71 -13.14
N SER A 26 15.74 2.46 -12.39
CA SER A 26 15.30 3.32 -11.28
C SER A 26 16.44 3.52 -10.29
N THR A 27 16.70 4.77 -9.92
CA THR A 27 17.67 5.14 -8.87
C THR A 27 17.47 4.25 -7.63
N PRO A 28 18.54 3.76 -6.98
CA PRO A 28 18.39 2.97 -5.77
C PRO A 28 17.62 3.78 -4.72
N THR A 29 16.41 3.32 -4.42
CA THR A 29 15.58 3.91 -3.37
C THR A 29 16.32 3.70 -2.05
N ALA A 30 16.63 4.78 -1.33
CA ALA A 30 17.27 4.70 -0.02
C ALA A 30 16.49 3.71 0.88
N PRO A 31 17.18 2.88 1.69
CA PRO A 31 16.53 1.80 2.44
C PRO A 31 15.41 2.34 3.35
N VAL A 32 14.34 1.56 3.52
CA VAL A 32 13.25 1.89 4.44
C VAL A 32 13.73 1.63 5.88
N PRO A 33 13.73 2.64 6.77
CA PRO A 33 14.08 2.41 8.16
C PRO A 33 12.95 1.72 8.91
N ALA A 34 13.29 0.76 9.77
CA ALA A 34 12.34 0.06 10.64
C ALA A 34 11.92 0.94 11.84
N LEU A 35 11.15 1.98 11.56
CA LEU A 35 10.85 3.06 12.51
C LEU A 35 9.47 2.93 13.19
N ALA A 36 8.61 2.02 12.72
CA ALA A 36 7.31 1.80 13.34
C ALA A 36 7.47 1.17 14.73
N ARG A 37 6.64 1.61 15.69
CA ARG A 37 6.67 1.09 17.08
C ARG A 37 5.54 0.11 17.38
N LEU A 38 4.55 0.04 16.50
CA LEU A 38 3.32 -0.74 16.64
C LEU A 38 2.71 -1.04 15.27
N TRP A 39 1.83 -2.03 15.25
CA TRP A 39 0.94 -2.28 14.12
C TRP A 39 -0.16 -1.20 14.08
N PRO A 40 -0.59 -0.78 12.88
CA PRO A 40 -1.58 0.29 12.75
C PRO A 40 -2.97 -0.09 13.30
N VAL A 41 -3.24 -1.38 13.48
CA VAL A 41 -4.44 -1.95 14.11
C VAL A 41 -4.06 -3.14 14.98
N GLY A 42 -4.80 -3.33 16.07
CA GLY A 42 -4.55 -4.41 17.02
C GLY A 42 -3.12 -4.43 17.58
N VAL A 43 -2.74 -5.55 18.18
CA VAL A 43 -1.37 -5.76 18.69
C VAL A 43 -0.50 -6.49 17.67
N ARG A 44 -1.06 -7.49 16.98
CA ARG A 44 -0.44 -8.30 15.92
C ARG A 44 -1.54 -8.83 15.00
N PRO A 45 -2.08 -8.01 14.09
CA PRO A 45 -3.18 -8.41 13.22
C PRO A 45 -2.73 -9.54 12.28
N VAL A 46 -3.70 -10.34 11.84
CA VAL A 46 -3.46 -11.29 10.74
C VAL A 46 -3.31 -10.50 9.44
N VAL A 47 -2.26 -10.76 8.69
CA VAL A 47 -2.11 -10.25 7.32
C VAL A 47 -2.99 -11.13 6.42
N LEU A 48 -4.12 -10.58 5.97
CA LEU A 48 -5.08 -11.28 5.09
C LEU A 48 -4.59 -11.31 3.65
N ARG A 49 -3.93 -10.24 3.22
CA ARG A 49 -3.28 -10.15 1.90
C ARG A 49 -1.96 -9.40 2.01
N GLY A 50 -0.91 -10.02 1.48
CA GLY A 50 0.44 -9.47 1.48
C GLY A 50 0.68 -8.43 0.40
N TRP A 51 1.83 -7.75 0.49
CA TRP A 51 2.33 -6.85 -0.53
C TRP A 51 2.62 -7.61 -1.83
N GLU A 52 2.03 -7.15 -2.94
CA GLU A 52 2.20 -7.73 -4.26
C GLU A 52 2.49 -6.57 -5.24
N PRO A 53 3.75 -6.20 -5.47
CA PRO A 53 4.07 -5.02 -6.28
C PRO A 53 3.54 -5.23 -7.70
N PRO A 54 2.81 -4.25 -8.27
CA PRO A 54 2.35 -4.38 -9.64
C PRO A 54 3.54 -4.31 -10.60
N ALA A 55 3.55 -5.18 -11.63
CA ALA A 55 4.64 -5.26 -12.61
C ALA A 55 4.78 -3.98 -13.48
N SER A 56 3.72 -3.17 -13.53
CA SER A 56 3.72 -1.84 -14.14
C SER A 56 2.95 -0.88 -13.25
N VAL A 57 3.11 0.43 -13.46
CA VAL A 57 2.46 1.47 -12.62
C VAL A 57 0.94 1.26 -12.51
N TYR A 58 0.30 0.84 -13.61
CA TYR A 58 -1.15 0.58 -13.69
C TYR A 58 -1.51 -0.91 -13.69
N GLY A 59 -0.53 -1.79 -13.48
CA GLY A 59 -0.75 -3.23 -13.44
C GLY A 59 -1.57 -3.68 -12.23
N PRO A 60 -2.13 -4.91 -12.28
CA PRO A 60 -2.72 -5.54 -11.12
C PRO A 60 -1.66 -5.82 -10.05
N GLY A 61 -2.09 -5.89 -8.80
CA GLY A 61 -1.23 -6.14 -7.65
C GLY A 61 -1.90 -5.65 -6.37
N HIS A 62 -1.11 -5.55 -5.32
CA HIS A 62 -1.50 -5.09 -4.01
C HIS A 62 -0.47 -4.09 -3.47
N ARG A 63 -0.84 -2.81 -3.51
CA ARG A 63 0.04 -1.67 -3.20
C ARG A 63 0.15 -1.36 -1.69
N GLY A 64 -0.07 -2.39 -0.88
CA GLY A 64 -0.05 -2.33 0.58
C GLY A 64 -0.24 -3.74 1.15
N VAL A 65 -0.72 -3.82 2.39
CA VAL A 65 -1.16 -5.06 3.03
C VAL A 65 -2.56 -4.88 3.61
N ASP A 66 -3.32 -5.96 3.64
CA ASP A 66 -4.64 -5.98 4.27
C ASP A 66 -4.52 -6.64 5.63
N LEU A 67 -4.83 -5.88 6.68
CA LEU A 67 -4.73 -6.31 8.06
C LEU A 67 -6.12 -6.58 8.61
N ALA A 68 -6.33 -7.76 9.18
CA ALA A 68 -7.58 -8.10 9.84
C ALA A 68 -7.88 -7.12 10.98
N ALA A 69 -9.05 -6.47 10.92
CA ALA A 69 -9.55 -5.53 11.90
C ALA A 69 -11.08 -5.46 11.78
N ALA A 70 -11.78 -5.26 12.89
CA ALA A 70 -13.22 -5.13 12.92
C ALA A 70 -13.66 -3.66 12.70
N PRO A 71 -14.86 -3.41 12.13
CA PRO A 71 -15.42 -2.07 12.09
C PRO A 71 -15.43 -1.42 13.48
N GLY A 72 -15.03 -0.16 13.56
CA GLY A 72 -14.88 0.57 14.81
C GLY A 72 -13.53 0.36 15.52
N ASP A 73 -12.68 -0.57 15.09
CA ASP A 73 -11.34 -0.72 15.67
C ASP A 73 -10.52 0.57 15.48
N PRO A 74 -9.72 0.98 16.49
CA PRO A 74 -8.87 2.16 16.39
C PRO A 74 -7.73 1.92 15.39
N VAL A 75 -7.58 2.86 14.46
CA VAL A 75 -6.45 2.94 13.53
C VAL A 75 -5.44 3.94 14.06
N ARG A 76 -4.18 3.53 14.18
CA ARG A 76 -3.12 4.29 14.82
C ARG A 76 -2.00 4.66 13.85
N ALA A 77 -1.42 5.83 14.05
CA ALA A 77 -0.19 6.21 13.36
C ALA A 77 0.95 5.30 13.81
N VAL A 78 1.60 4.61 12.87
CA VAL A 78 2.70 3.69 13.20
C VAL A 78 3.95 4.42 13.71
N ALA A 79 4.08 5.71 13.39
CA ALA A 79 5.23 6.54 13.68
C ALA A 79 4.85 8.03 13.69
N ALA A 80 5.75 8.88 14.19
CA ALA A 80 5.56 10.32 14.18
C ALA A 80 5.58 10.89 12.76
N GLY A 81 4.70 11.87 12.50
CA GLY A 81 4.56 12.45 11.18
C GLY A 81 3.53 13.58 11.11
N ARG A 82 3.23 14.00 9.89
CA ARG A 82 2.20 14.99 9.59
C ARG A 82 1.16 14.39 8.65
N VAL A 83 -0.12 14.61 8.93
CA VAL A 83 -1.22 14.18 8.07
C VAL A 83 -1.17 14.99 6.77
N SER A 84 -0.83 14.35 5.66
CA SER A 84 -0.78 14.98 4.34
C SER A 84 -2.16 14.98 3.65
N PHE A 85 -3.04 14.05 4.04
CA PHE A 85 -4.40 13.93 3.55
C PHE A 85 -5.30 13.21 4.56
N ALA A 86 -6.55 13.65 4.68
CA ALA A 86 -7.62 12.96 5.41
C ALA A 86 -8.95 13.28 4.73
N GLY A 87 -9.62 12.28 4.13
CA GLY A 87 -10.85 12.51 3.38
C GLY A 87 -11.24 11.34 2.46
N PRO A 88 -12.31 11.49 1.67
CA PRO A 88 -12.77 10.46 0.75
C PRO A 88 -11.93 10.38 -0.53
N VAL A 89 -11.63 9.17 -0.99
CA VAL A 89 -11.02 8.84 -2.29
C VAL A 89 -11.79 7.66 -2.88
N GLY A 90 -12.42 7.84 -4.04
CA GLY A 90 -13.20 6.76 -4.68
C GLY A 90 -14.34 6.21 -3.82
N GLY A 91 -14.87 7.01 -2.88
CA GLY A 91 -15.90 6.59 -1.93
C GLY A 91 -15.37 5.91 -0.66
N LEU A 92 -14.05 5.69 -0.55
CA LEU A 92 -13.41 5.14 0.64
C LEU A 92 -12.77 6.26 1.47
N GLY A 93 -12.89 6.19 2.79
CA GLY A 93 -12.17 7.09 3.69
C GLY A 93 -10.68 6.74 3.73
N VAL A 94 -9.82 7.73 3.49
CA VAL A 94 -8.38 7.57 3.41
C VAL A 94 -7.67 8.60 4.29
N ILE A 95 -6.63 8.15 4.99
CA ILE A 95 -5.68 9.01 5.71
C ILE A 95 -4.30 8.75 5.15
N SER A 96 -3.51 9.79 4.91
CA SER A 96 -2.10 9.68 4.58
C SER A 96 -1.26 10.49 5.56
N VAL A 97 -0.18 9.89 6.05
CA VAL A 97 0.76 10.50 7.00
C VAL A 97 2.17 10.46 6.40
N GLU A 98 2.79 11.62 6.25
CA GLU A 98 4.21 11.76 5.88
C GLU A 98 5.07 11.65 7.14
N LEU A 99 6.03 10.73 7.12
CA LEU A 99 6.79 10.32 8.29
C LEU A 99 8.02 11.22 8.49
N THR A 100 8.16 11.75 9.69
CA THR A 100 9.25 12.67 10.06
C THR A 100 10.60 11.96 9.99
N GLY A 101 11.62 12.64 9.45
CA GLY A 101 13.01 12.15 9.44
C GLY A 101 13.30 11.03 8.44
N THR A 102 12.45 10.84 7.43
CA THR A 102 12.56 9.72 6.46
C THR A 102 13.14 10.11 5.10
N GLY A 103 13.76 11.29 5.00
CA GLY A 103 14.40 11.82 3.80
C GLY A 103 13.47 12.66 2.91
N ALA A 104 13.94 12.95 1.70
CA ALA A 104 13.21 13.72 0.70
C ALA A 104 13.18 12.93 -0.63
N PRO A 105 11.99 12.59 -1.18
CA PRO A 105 10.68 12.78 -0.56
C PRO A 105 10.48 11.91 0.69
N PRO A 106 9.65 12.33 1.66
CA PRO A 106 9.40 11.56 2.87
C PRO A 106 8.68 10.24 2.53
N LEU A 107 8.88 9.24 3.38
CA LEU A 107 8.02 8.08 3.41
C LEU A 107 6.62 8.51 3.82
N ARG A 108 5.60 7.91 3.20
CA ARG A 108 4.20 8.19 3.47
C ARG A 108 3.43 6.90 3.65
N THR A 109 2.79 6.75 4.79
CA THR A 109 1.84 5.66 5.06
C THR A 109 0.44 6.07 4.69
N THR A 110 -0.34 5.15 4.13
CA THR A 110 -1.77 5.35 3.81
C THR A 110 -2.61 4.33 4.57
N TYR A 111 -3.75 4.78 5.09
CA TYR A 111 -4.74 3.98 5.82
C TYR A 111 -6.08 4.13 5.08
N GLU A 112 -6.64 3.04 4.57
CA GLU A 112 -7.91 3.07 3.81
C GLU A 112 -9.02 2.30 4.51
N SER A 113 -10.27 2.54 4.09
CA SER A 113 -11.47 2.09 4.82
C SER A 113 -11.54 2.67 6.23
N VAL A 114 -11.11 3.93 6.41
CA VAL A 114 -11.04 4.59 7.72
C VAL A 114 -11.95 5.81 7.79
N ARG A 115 -12.73 5.92 8.86
CA ARG A 115 -13.37 7.16 9.27
C ARG A 115 -12.36 8.00 10.05
N ALA A 116 -11.84 9.06 9.43
CA ALA A 116 -10.80 9.89 10.02
C ALA A 116 -11.27 10.63 11.28
N SER A 117 -10.40 10.66 12.30
CA SER A 117 -10.52 11.53 13.49
C SER A 117 -9.52 12.69 13.48
N VAL A 118 -8.67 12.74 12.46
CA VAL A 118 -7.67 13.79 12.20
C VAL A 118 -7.96 14.54 10.91
N ARG A 119 -7.27 15.66 10.71
CA ARG A 119 -7.37 16.52 9.52
C ARG A 119 -6.00 16.71 8.88
N LYS A 120 -5.99 17.10 7.60
CA LYS A 120 -4.76 17.49 6.91
C LYS A 120 -4.07 18.61 7.68
N GLY A 121 -2.76 18.46 7.88
CA GLY A 121 -1.92 19.41 8.60
C GLY A 121 -1.60 18.99 10.03
N ASP A 122 -2.43 18.14 10.64
CA ASP A 122 -2.25 17.66 12.01
C ASP A 122 -0.89 16.93 12.17
N GLU A 123 -0.23 17.17 13.29
CA GLU A 123 0.93 16.37 13.71
C GLU A 123 0.44 15.18 14.52
N VAL A 124 1.04 14.02 14.30
CA VAL A 124 0.72 12.78 15.00
C VAL A 124 2.00 12.17 15.55
N ALA A 125 1.92 11.66 16.76
CA ALA A 125 2.94 10.80 17.35
C ALA A 125 2.66 9.32 17.02
N SER A 126 3.66 8.47 17.24
CA SER A 126 3.46 7.02 17.16
C SER A 126 2.43 6.58 18.20
N GLY A 127 1.38 5.88 17.75
CA GLY A 127 0.32 5.34 18.60
C GLY A 127 -0.93 6.22 18.70
N ASP A 128 -0.86 7.46 18.24
CA ASP A 128 -2.04 8.33 18.18
C ASP A 128 -3.11 7.71 17.30
N VAL A 129 -4.36 7.80 17.75
CA VAL A 129 -5.52 7.34 16.98
C VAL A 129 -5.78 8.36 15.87
N VAL A 130 -5.63 7.92 14.63
CA VAL A 130 -5.87 8.75 13.43
C VAL A 130 -7.28 8.56 12.87
N GLY A 131 -7.94 7.47 13.24
CA GLY A 131 -9.33 7.22 12.90
C GLY A 131 -9.79 5.87 13.39
N PHE A 132 -10.93 5.44 12.86
CA PHE A 132 -11.55 4.16 13.20
C PHE A 132 -11.92 3.43 11.92
N LEU A 133 -11.78 2.11 11.92
CA LEU A 133 -12.15 1.33 10.75
C LEU A 133 -13.64 1.56 10.42
N ALA A 134 -13.92 1.87 9.17
CA ALA A 134 -15.27 2.05 8.66
C ALA A 134 -15.96 0.69 8.48
N GLU A 135 -17.28 0.73 8.28
CA GLU A 135 -18.02 -0.47 7.90
C GLU A 135 -17.48 -1.03 6.58
N PRO A 136 -17.49 -2.37 6.39
CA PRO A 136 -16.97 -2.98 5.17
C PRO A 136 -17.75 -2.48 3.96
N GLY A 137 -17.04 -1.92 2.98
CA GLY A 137 -17.63 -1.62 1.69
C GLY A 137 -17.86 -2.90 0.88
N PRO A 138 -18.74 -2.89 -0.13
CA PRO A 138 -19.04 -4.07 -0.96
C PRO A 138 -17.85 -4.61 -1.77
N ARG A 139 -16.67 -3.98 -1.70
CA ARG A 139 -15.50 -4.28 -2.55
C ARG A 139 -14.22 -4.64 -1.78
N HIS A 140 -14.22 -4.65 -0.45
CA HIS A 140 -13.01 -4.98 0.33
C HIS A 140 -13.36 -5.77 1.59
N CYS A 141 -12.67 -6.90 1.80
CA CYS A 141 -12.71 -7.78 2.97
C CYS A 141 -14.08 -7.95 3.64
N ALA A 142 -14.77 -9.08 3.39
CA ALA A 142 -16.11 -9.34 3.91
C ALA A 142 -16.28 -9.20 5.44
N SER A 143 -15.21 -9.45 6.21
CA SER A 143 -15.18 -9.32 7.68
C SER A 143 -14.61 -8.00 8.20
N GLY A 144 -14.25 -7.06 7.31
CA GLY A 144 -13.46 -5.87 7.64
C GLY A 144 -11.95 -6.11 7.58
N CYS A 145 -11.23 -5.13 7.05
CA CYS A 145 -9.77 -5.07 7.09
C CYS A 145 -9.30 -3.63 6.89
N LEU A 146 -8.14 -3.29 7.46
CA LEU A 146 -7.42 -2.08 7.12
C LEU A 146 -6.49 -2.37 5.94
N HIS A 147 -6.66 -1.65 4.83
CA HIS A 147 -5.60 -1.57 3.81
C HIS A 147 -4.55 -0.55 4.27
N TRP A 148 -3.33 -1.01 4.48
CA TRP A 148 -2.21 -0.19 4.93
C TRP A 148 -1.12 -0.16 3.85
N GLY A 149 -0.85 1.01 3.30
CA GLY A 149 0.11 1.21 2.22
C GLY A 149 1.35 2.01 2.66
N LEU A 150 2.43 1.88 1.90
CA LEU A 150 3.65 2.67 2.03
C LEU A 150 4.12 3.14 0.66
N ARG A 151 4.54 4.41 0.57
CA ARG A 151 5.19 4.94 -0.63
C ARG A 151 6.26 5.98 -0.31
N ARG A 152 7.18 6.16 -1.25
CA ARG A 152 8.09 7.31 -1.34
C ARG A 152 7.91 7.96 -2.71
N GLY A 153 7.45 9.22 -2.73
CA GLY A 153 7.01 9.84 -3.99
C GLY A 153 5.93 8.98 -4.66
N GLU A 154 6.19 8.57 -5.91
CA GLU A 154 5.31 7.70 -6.71
C GLU A 154 5.61 6.20 -6.56
N SER A 155 6.70 5.84 -5.88
CA SER A 155 7.10 4.45 -5.69
C SER A 155 6.42 3.85 -4.46
N TYR A 156 5.56 2.86 -4.68
CA TYR A 156 5.02 2.04 -3.61
C TYR A 156 6.06 1.05 -3.08
N LEU A 157 6.02 0.79 -1.78
CA LEU A 157 6.97 -0.04 -1.04
C LEU A 157 6.20 -1.00 -0.15
N ASP A 158 6.84 -2.10 0.27
CA ASP A 158 6.25 -3.01 1.26
C ASP A 158 6.09 -2.29 2.61
N PRO A 159 4.86 -2.06 3.11
CA PRO A 159 4.65 -1.40 4.39
C PRO A 159 5.18 -2.19 5.59
N LEU A 160 5.30 -3.52 5.49
CA LEU A 160 5.87 -4.35 6.56
C LEU A 160 7.36 -4.04 6.81
N SER A 161 8.05 -3.45 5.83
CA SER A 161 9.45 -3.02 5.98
C SER A 161 9.64 -1.88 7.00
N LEU A 162 8.57 -1.17 7.38
CA LEU A 162 8.62 -0.19 8.48
C LEU A 162 8.67 -0.84 9.85
N LEU A 163 8.23 -2.10 9.98
CA LEU A 163 8.13 -2.78 11.26
C LEU A 163 9.49 -3.40 11.62
N PRO A 164 9.99 -3.16 12.85
CA PRO A 164 11.17 -3.85 13.32
C PRO A 164 10.92 -5.36 13.45
N PRO A 165 11.97 -6.19 13.32
CA PRO A 165 11.80 -7.64 13.22
C PRO A 165 11.09 -8.30 14.42
N TRP A 166 11.14 -7.68 15.60
CA TRP A 166 10.45 -8.18 16.80
C TRP A 166 8.92 -8.03 16.74
N LEU A 167 8.38 -7.08 15.95
CA LEU A 167 6.94 -6.97 15.68
C LEU A 167 6.45 -8.00 14.65
N LEU A 168 7.32 -8.43 13.75
CA LEU A 168 7.01 -9.41 12.71
C LEU A 168 7.11 -10.85 13.22
N ARG A 169 8.16 -11.18 14.00
CA ARG A 169 8.34 -12.53 14.52
C ARG A 169 7.40 -12.81 15.67
N ARG A 170 6.65 -13.91 15.61
CA ARG A 170 6.02 -14.50 16.81
C ARG A 170 7.16 -14.91 17.75
N GLY A 171 7.04 -14.59 19.04
CA GLY A 171 7.98 -15.11 20.04
C GLY A 171 8.04 -16.65 19.96
N PRO A 172 9.08 -17.28 20.52
CA PRO A 172 9.16 -18.74 20.52
C PRO A 172 7.86 -19.31 21.12
N SER A 173 7.26 -20.28 20.43
CA SER A 173 6.11 -21.01 20.95
C SER A 173 6.47 -21.56 22.32
N ARG A 174 5.79 -21.09 23.37
CA ARG A 174 5.88 -21.68 24.71
C ARG A 174 4.72 -22.64 24.87
N LEU A 175 5.02 -23.94 24.85
CA LEU A 175 4.04 -24.95 25.24
C LEU A 175 3.79 -24.82 26.74
N LEU A 176 2.53 -24.59 27.11
CA LEU A 176 2.12 -24.71 28.51
C LEU A 176 2.02 -26.21 28.82
N PRO A 177 2.47 -26.66 30.01
CA PRO A 177 2.18 -28.01 30.46
C PRO A 177 0.68 -28.23 30.42
N VAL A 178 0.24 -29.31 29.77
CA VAL A 178 -1.16 -29.75 29.86
C VAL A 178 -1.27 -30.50 31.18
N PRO A 179 -2.03 -30.01 32.17
CA PRO A 179 -2.30 -30.81 33.36
C PRO A 179 -3.07 -32.06 32.92
N ASP A 180 -2.55 -33.23 33.29
CA ASP A 180 -3.20 -34.54 33.16
C ASP A 180 -3.50 -35.04 31.74
N VAL A 181 -2.44 -35.48 31.04
CA VAL A 181 -2.58 -36.57 30.05
C VAL A 181 -2.55 -37.89 30.84
N PRO A 182 -3.61 -38.73 30.79
CA PRO A 182 -3.69 -39.98 31.54
C PRO A 182 -2.67 -41.03 31.09
#